data_AF-A0A9D5GUG3-F1
#
_entry.id   AF-A0A9D5GUG3-F1
#
_cell.length_a   1.000
_cell.length_b   1.000
_cell.length_c   1.000
_cell.angle_alpha   90.00
_cell.angle_beta   90.00
_cell.angle_gamma   90.00
#
_symmetry.space_group_name_H-M   'P 1'
#
loop_
_entity.id
_entity.type
_entity.pdbx_description
1 polymer ?
#
loop_
_entity_poly.entity_id
_entity_poly.type
_entity_poly.pdbx_seq_one_letter_code
_entity_poly.pdbx_strand_id
1 'polypeptide(L)' 'MNGDALTDLLDSYRRAARTGRDMGTMFERLSAAYLTHDPVQAGIYEDV' A
#
# COMPACT_ATOMS: atom_id res chain seq x y z
N MET A 1 -12.00 -18.55 1.26
CA MET A 1 -12.10 -17.09 1.43
C MET A 1 -11.99 -16.49 0.05
N ASN A 2 -13.04 -15.86 -0.47
CA ASN A 2 -12.94 -15.03 -1.68
C ASN A 2 -12.85 -13.59 -1.20
N GLY A 3 -11.67 -13.20 -0.67
CA GLY A 3 -11.33 -11.81 -0.45
C GLY A 3 -10.77 -11.25 -1.74
N ASP A 4 -11.15 -10.02 -2.10
CA ASP A 4 -10.42 -9.26 -3.12
C ASP A 4 -8.93 -9.19 -2.73
N ALA A 5 -8.03 -9.31 -3.70
CA ALA A 5 -6.58 -9.27 -3.50
C ALA A 5 -6.11 -8.06 -2.67
N LEU A 6 -6.78 -6.91 -2.77
CA LEU A 6 -6.51 -5.75 -1.92
C LEU A 6 -6.85 -6.03 -0.45
N THR A 7 -7.97 -6.70 -0.18
CA THR A 7 -8.37 -7.07 1.18
C THR A 7 -7.36 -8.04 1.79
N ASP A 8 -6.93 -9.05 1.03
CA ASP A 8 -5.93 -10.02 1.47
C ASP A 8 -4.57 -9.35 1.75
N LEU A 9 -4.16 -8.39 0.91
CA LEU A 9 -2.95 -7.60 1.14
C LEU A 9 -3.04 -6.77 2.43
N LEU A 10 -4.14 -6.05 2.62
CA LEU A 10 -4.35 -5.21 3.80
C LEU A 10 -4.42 -6.05 5.08
N ASP A 11 -5.02 -7.23 5.02
CA ASP A 11 -5.01 -8.18 6.14
C ASP A 11 -3.61 -8.71 6.43
N SER A 12 -2.79 -8.95 5.42
CA SER A 12 -1.39 -9.34 5.62
C SER A 12 -0.60 -8.24 6.35
N TYR A 13 -0.83 -6.98 6.02
CA TYR A 13 -0.19 -5.83 6.68
C TYR A 13 -0.62 -5.74 8.15
N ARG A 14 -1.92 -5.87 8.43
CA ARG A 14 -2.45 -5.87 9.80
C ARG A 14 -1.86 -6.99 10.65
N ARG A 15 -1.65 -8.19 10.07
CA ARG A 15 -1.04 -9.32 10.78
C ARG A 15 0.45 -9.16 11.03
N ALA A 16 1.17 -8.49 10.13
CA ALA A 16 2.61 -8.30 10.21
C ALA A 16 3.01 -7.11 11.10
N ALA A 17 2.18 -6.08 11.18
CA ALA A 17 2.44 -4.90 11.99
C ALA A 17 2.37 -5.21 13.49
N ARG A 18 3.38 -4.77 14.25
CA ARG A 18 3.42 -4.94 15.71
C ARG A 18 3.07 -3.65 16.46
N THR A 19 3.18 -2.52 15.76
CA THR A 19 2.91 -1.19 16.30
C THR A 19 2.11 -0.35 15.29
N GLY A 20 1.52 0.75 15.77
CA GLY A 20 0.90 1.74 14.88
C GLY A 20 1.89 2.34 13.87
N ARG A 21 3.18 2.46 14.23
CA ARG A 21 4.22 2.93 13.29
C ARG A 21 4.44 1.94 12.15
N ASP A 22 4.46 0.64 12.43
CA ASP A 22 4.60 -0.41 11.40
C ASP A 22 3.43 -0.36 10.40
N MET A 23 2.20 -0.18 10.90
CA MET A 23 1.02 0.01 10.05
C MET A 23 1.16 1.24 9.15
N GLY A 24 1.65 2.35 9.72
CA GLY A 24 1.94 3.57 8.95
C GLY A 24 2.95 3.32 7.83
N THR A 25 4.06 2.64 8.12
CA THR A 25 5.09 2.31 7.12
C THR A 25 4.57 1.40 6.00
N MET A 26 3.70 0.44 6.31
CA MET A 26 3.09 -0.40 5.27
C MET A 26 2.13 0.39 4.38
N PHE A 27 1.38 1.32 4.96
CA PHE A 27 0.51 2.22 4.20
C PHE A 27 1.30 3.19 3.31
N GLU A 28 2.40 3.73 3.81
CA GLU A 28 3.35 4.57 3.04
C GLU A 28 3.86 3.80 1.81
N ARG A 29 4.29 2.54 2.00
CA ARG A 29 4.76 1.68 0.89
C ARG A 29 3.67 1.39 -0.15
N LEU A 30 2.45 1.12 0.29
CA LEU A 30 1.32 0.92 -0.62
C LEU A 30 1.04 2.18 -1.44
N SER A 31 1.06 3.34 -0.78
CA SER A 31 0.83 4.63 -1.42
C SER A 31 1.91 4.96 -2.45
N ALA A 32 3.19 4.77 -2.09
CA ALA A 32 4.30 4.94 -3.02
C ALA A 32 4.16 4.01 -4.24
N ALA A 33 3.86 2.73 -4.01
CA ALA A 33 3.66 1.79 -5.11
C ALA A 33 2.51 2.21 -6.04
N TYR A 34 1.40 2.72 -5.49
CA TYR A 34 0.29 3.25 -6.28
C TYR A 34 0.70 4.48 -7.10
N LEU A 35 1.37 5.46 -6.46
CA LEU A 35 1.80 6.69 -7.12
C LEU A 35 2.81 6.43 -8.26
N THR A 36 3.69 5.44 -8.10
CA THR A 36 4.69 5.08 -9.11
C THR A 36 4.12 4.25 -10.26
N HIS A 37 3.16 3.35 -10.01
CA HIS A 37 2.75 2.34 -11.00
C HIS A 37 1.39 2.62 -11.65
N ASP A 38 0.53 3.46 -11.05
CA ASP A 38 -0.69 3.88 -11.71
C ASP A 38 -0.36 4.88 -12.85
N PRO A 39 -0.80 4.64 -14.10
CA PRO A 39 -0.44 5.50 -15.23
C PRO A 39 -0.90 6.95 -15.11
N VAL A 40 -2.01 7.20 -14.40
CA VAL A 40 -2.49 8.56 -14.15
C VAL A 40 -1.57 9.25 -13.15
N GLN A 41 -1.26 8.57 -12.04
CA GLN A 41 -0.39 9.16 -11.00
C GLN A 41 1.04 9.39 -11.50
N ALA A 42 1.61 8.42 -12.23
CA ALA A 42 2.95 8.55 -12.81
C ALA A 42 3.05 9.67 -13.87
N GLY A 43 1.94 10.07 -14.47
CA GLY A 43 1.87 11.23 -15.36
C GLY A 43 1.77 12.58 -14.63
N ILE A 44 1.41 12.57 -13.33
CA ILE A 44 1.21 13.77 -12.51
C ILE A 44 2.44 14.05 -11.63
N TYR A 45 3.05 13.01 -11.07
CA TYR A 45 4.18 13.11 -10.15
C TYR A 45 5.48 12.67 -10.81
N GLU A 46 6.53 13.49 -10.67
CA GLU A 46 7.86 13.20 -11.22
C GLU A 46 8.64 12.17 -10.39
N ASP A 47 8.53 12.22 -9.05
CA ASP A 47 9.18 11.30 -8.11
C ASP A 47 8.42 11.26 -6.75
N VAL A 48 8.51 10.13 -6.02
CA VAL A 48 7.82 9.88 -4.74
C VAL A 48 8.62 9.02 -3.76
#